data_AF-A0A2L2YZH6-F1
#
_entry.id   AF-A0A2L2YZH6-F1
#
_cell.length_a   1.000
_cell.length_b   1.000
_cell.length_c   1.000
_cell.angle_alpha   90.00
_cell.angle_beta   90.00
_cell.angle_gamma   90.00
#
_symmetry.space_group_name_H-M   'P 1'
#
loop_
_entity.id
_entity.type
_entity.pdbx_description
1 polymer ?
#
loop_
_entity_poly.entity_id
_entity_poly.type
_entity_poly.pdbx_seq_one_letter_code
_entity_poly.pdbx_strand_id
1 'polypeptide(L)'
;RSWDRRLSLTLALALCIICDCVICLGDVIYAINAGGESHVDSDGIHYRRDPLHGRIGTASDYGKQLIISRVPRTDQILYQTERYHHATFGYEIP
;
A
#
# COMPACT_ATOMS: atom_id res chain seq x y z
N ARG A 1 -10.32 -40.14 25.95
CA ARG A 1 -8.86 -39.95 25.74
C ARG A 1 -8.43 -39.81 24.28
N SER A 2 -8.76 -40.72 23.35
CA SER A 2 -8.40 -40.56 21.92
C SER A 2 -9.34 -39.61 21.17
N TRP A 3 -10.62 -39.58 21.54
CA TRP A 3 -11.64 -38.68 20.99
C TRP A 3 -11.36 -37.21 21.33
N ASP A 4 -10.94 -36.92 22.56
CA ASP A 4 -10.57 -35.57 23.01
C ASP A 4 -9.38 -35.00 22.24
N ARG A 5 -8.39 -35.85 21.91
CA ARG A 5 -7.24 -35.47 21.08
C ARG A 5 -7.65 -35.13 19.64
N ARG A 6 -8.59 -35.86 19.06
CA ARG A 6 -9.09 -35.59 17.71
C ARG A 6 -9.88 -34.29 17.67
N LEU A 7 -10.75 -34.06 18.66
CA LEU A 7 -11.52 -32.82 18.79
C LEU A 7 -10.62 -31.59 18.99
N SER A 8 -9.59 -31.74 19.83
CA SER A 8 -8.59 -30.70 20.11
C SER A 8 -7.76 -30.35 18.87
N LEU A 9 -7.33 -31.35 18.09
CA LEU A 9 -6.62 -31.14 16.82
C LEU A 9 -7.50 -30.46 15.76
N THR A 10 -8.78 -30.85 15.65
CA THR A 10 -9.71 -30.21 14.71
C THR A 10 -10.00 -28.77 15.07
N LEU A 11 -10.13 -28.45 16.37
CA LEU A 11 -10.33 -27.08 16.85
C LEU A 11 -9.10 -26.21 16.62
N ALA A 12 -7.89 -26.74 16.87
CA ALA A 12 -6.64 -26.02 16.61
C ALA A 12 -6.46 -25.72 15.12
N LEU A 13 -6.75 -26.70 14.25
CA LEU A 13 -6.69 -26.51 12.79
C LEU A 13 -7.71 -25.47 12.31
N ALA A 14 -8.96 -25.54 12.80
CA ALA A 14 -9.97 -24.54 12.48
C ALA A 14 -9.55 -23.13 12.94
N LEU A 15 -8.94 -23.01 14.12
CA LEU A 15 -8.44 -21.74 14.65
C LEU A 15 -7.28 -21.18 13.82
N CYS A 16 -6.34 -22.01 13.36
CA CYS A 16 -5.26 -21.57 12.46
C CYS A 16 -5.80 -21.05 11.13
N ILE A 17 -6.74 -21.77 10.52
CA ILE A 17 -7.36 -21.36 9.25
C ILE A 17 -8.12 -20.03 9.42
N ILE A 18 -8.86 -19.87 10.51
CA ILE A 18 -9.56 -18.61 10.81
C ILE A 18 -8.56 -17.47 11.05
N CYS A 19 -7.43 -17.72 11.72
CA CYS A 19 -6.39 -16.73 11.95
C CYS A 19 -5.78 -16.22 10.63
N ASP A 20 -5.44 -17.13 9.71
CA ASP A 20 -4.87 -16.78 8.40
C ASP A 20 -5.86 -16.00 7.53
N CYS A 21 -7.16 -16.34 7.57
CA CYS A 21 -8.20 -15.60 6.85
C CYS A 21 -8.40 -14.16 7.34
N VAL A 22 -8.00 -13.83 8.57
CA VAL A 22 -8.10 -12.45 9.10
C VAL A 22 -6.97 -11.57 8.56
N ILE A 23 -5.83 -12.15 8.17
CA ILE A 23 -4.64 -11.40 7.75
C ILE A 23 -4.86 -10.72 6.38
N CYS A 24 -5.74 -11.24 5.53
CA CYS A 24 -5.99 -10.71 4.18
C CYS A 24 -7.06 -9.60 4.11
N LEU A 25 -7.71 -9.25 5.23
CA LEU A 25 -8.64 -8.13 5.30
C LEU A 25 -7.86 -6.81 5.41
N GLY A 26 -7.48 -6.24 4.27
CA GLY A 26 -6.80 -4.93 4.20
C GLY A 26 -5.54 -4.88 3.34
N ASP A 27 -5.21 -5.96 2.63
CA ASP A 27 -4.03 -6.00 1.76
C ASP A 27 -4.12 -4.97 0.62
N VAL A 28 -3.06 -4.19 0.46
CA VAL A 28 -2.94 -3.23 -0.63
C VAL A 28 -2.68 -3.98 -1.94
N ILE A 29 -3.69 -4.04 -2.80
CA ILE A 29 -3.59 -4.66 -4.13
C ILE A 29 -2.92 -3.76 -5.17
N TYR A 30 -2.94 -2.44 -4.94
CA TYR A 30 -2.38 -1.45 -5.87
C TYR A 30 -2.05 -0.15 -5.16
N ALA A 31 -0.85 0.38 -5.41
CA ALA A 31 -0.39 1.67 -4.88
C ALA A 31 0.44 2.42 -5.93
N ILE A 32 0.23 3.73 -6.04
CA ILE A 32 0.91 4.61 -7.01
C ILE A 32 1.47 5.81 -6.26
N ASN A 33 2.73 6.13 -6.51
CA ASN A 33 3.32 7.39 -6.09
C ASN A 33 3.06 8.47 -7.15
N ALA A 34 2.00 9.28 -6.99
CA ALA A 34 1.64 10.30 -7.98
C ALA A 34 2.75 11.35 -8.13
N GLY A 35 3.18 11.58 -9.37
CA GLY A 35 4.29 12.47 -9.72
C GLY A 35 5.68 11.93 -9.41
N GLY A 36 5.79 10.79 -8.73
CA GLY A 36 7.03 10.29 -8.18
C GLY A 36 7.53 8.96 -8.76
N GLU A 37 8.68 8.55 -8.25
CA GLU A 37 9.32 7.26 -8.53
C GLU A 37 8.74 6.12 -7.69
N SER A 38 9.07 4.88 -8.05
CA SER A 38 8.70 3.71 -7.24
C SER A 38 9.30 3.77 -5.84
N HIS A 39 8.54 3.37 -4.83
CA HIS A 39 8.96 3.41 -3.43
C HIS A 39 8.27 2.29 -2.63
N VAL A 40 8.96 1.77 -1.61
CA VAL A 40 8.39 0.83 -0.65
C VAL A 40 8.36 1.54 0.69
N ASP A 41 7.17 1.68 1.28
CA ASP A 41 7.03 2.38 2.55
C ASP A 41 7.44 1.51 3.74
N SER A 42 7.37 2.09 4.94
CA SER A 42 7.73 1.42 6.18
C SER A 42 6.81 0.24 6.56
N ASP A 43 5.59 0.19 6.00
CA ASP A 43 4.64 -0.91 6.16
C ASP A 43 4.82 -2.02 5.09
N GLY A 44 5.76 -1.83 4.15
CA GLY A 44 6.07 -2.80 3.10
C GLY A 44 5.20 -2.68 1.85
N ILE A 45 4.39 -1.61 1.73
CA ILE A 45 3.54 -1.37 0.57
C ILE A 45 4.41 -0.88 -0.60
N HIS A 46 4.33 -1.59 -1.72
CA HIS A 46 5.05 -1.24 -2.95
C HIS A 46 4.26 -0.22 -3.79
N TYR A 47 4.62 1.05 -3.67
CA TYR A 47 4.14 2.12 -4.55
C TYR A 47 4.88 2.06 -5.89
N ARG A 48 4.12 1.90 -6.97
CA ARG A 48 4.64 1.94 -8.33
C ARG A 48 4.98 3.37 -8.72
N ARG A 49 5.98 3.52 -9.60
CA ARG A 49 6.23 4.77 -10.33
C ARG A 49 4.95 5.22 -11.01
N ASP A 50 4.72 6.53 -11.05
CA ASP A 50 3.55 7.08 -11.71
C ASP A 50 3.45 6.65 -13.19
N PRO A 51 2.41 5.89 -13.59
CA PRO A 51 2.25 5.41 -14.96
C PRO A 51 1.92 6.54 -15.95
N LEU A 52 1.51 7.71 -15.48
CA LEU A 52 1.19 8.88 -16.28
C LEU A 52 2.40 9.80 -16.52
N HIS A 53 3.57 9.44 -15.99
CA HIS A 53 4.79 10.22 -16.16
C HIS A 53 5.10 10.48 -17.64
N GLY A 54 5.29 11.76 -17.99
CA GLY A 54 5.55 12.21 -19.37
C GLY A 54 4.36 12.11 -20.33
N ARG A 55 3.14 11.81 -19.84
CA ARG A 55 1.94 11.64 -20.68
C ARG A 55 0.78 12.56 -20.28
N ILE A 56 0.32 12.50 -19.03
CA ILE A 56 -0.86 13.23 -18.55
C ILE A 56 -0.48 14.08 -17.35
N GLY A 57 -0.76 15.38 -17.43
CA GLY A 57 -0.52 16.33 -16.35
C GLY A 57 0.95 16.58 -16.07
N THR A 58 1.21 17.33 -15.01
CA THR A 58 2.56 17.74 -14.61
C THR A 58 2.93 17.05 -13.32
N ALA A 59 4.08 16.37 -13.34
CA ALA A 59 4.72 15.88 -12.13
C ALA A 59 5.45 17.03 -11.43
N SER A 60 5.36 17.09 -10.11
CA SER A 60 6.01 18.10 -9.30
C SER A 60 6.60 17.44 -8.06
N ASP A 61 7.80 17.91 -7.67
CA ASP A 61 8.45 17.55 -6.42
C ASP A 61 8.59 18.77 -5.49
N TYR A 62 7.78 19.80 -5.73
CA TYR A 62 7.76 21.02 -4.93
C TYR A 62 7.53 20.72 -3.44
N GLY A 63 6.79 19.66 -3.11
CA GLY A 63 6.58 19.22 -1.73
C GLY A 63 7.86 18.79 -0.99
N LYS A 64 8.96 18.45 -1.68
CA LYS A 64 10.23 18.06 -1.05
C LYS A 64 10.86 19.15 -0.17
N GLN A 65 10.45 20.40 -0.34
CA GLN A 65 10.88 21.49 0.54
C GLN A 65 10.21 21.46 1.93
N LEU A 66 9.14 20.69 2.09
CA LEU A 66 8.35 20.58 3.32
C LEU A 66 8.73 19.32 4.09
N ILE A 67 8.73 19.40 5.42
CA ILE A 67 8.86 18.23 6.29
C ILE A 67 7.46 17.70 6.60
N ILE A 68 7.23 16.41 6.33
CA ILE A 68 5.95 15.76 6.63
C ILE A 68 6.05 15.06 7.99
N SER A 69 5.65 15.77 9.05
CA SER A 69 5.88 15.34 10.44
C SER A 69 5.05 14.15 10.91
N ARG A 70 4.00 13.77 10.15
CA ARG A 70 3.06 12.70 10.54
C ARG A 70 3.42 11.33 9.97
N VAL A 71 4.56 11.21 9.28
CA VAL A 71 5.02 9.96 8.66
C VAL A 71 6.51 9.75 8.91
N PRO A 72 7.01 8.50 8.87
CA PRO A 72 8.44 8.22 8.94
C PRO A 72 9.23 8.98 7.87
N ARG A 73 10.48 9.34 8.17
CA ARG A 73 11.32 10.12 7.25
C ARG A 73 11.50 9.45 5.89
N THR A 74 11.58 8.12 5.86
CA THR A 74 11.69 7.32 4.63
C THR A 74 10.48 7.48 3.72
N ASP A 75 9.31 7.63 4.31
CA ASP A 75 8.03 7.58 3.60
C ASP A 75 7.56 8.98 3.19
N GLN A 76 8.23 10.03 3.68
CA GLN A 76 7.88 11.41 3.33
C GLN A 76 7.87 11.64 1.82
N ILE A 77 8.67 10.90 1.05
CA ILE A 77 8.72 11.03 -0.40
C ILE A 77 7.35 10.80 -1.05
N LEU A 78 6.53 9.88 -0.51
CA LEU A 78 5.17 9.60 -1.01
C LEU A 78 4.19 10.77 -0.85
N TYR A 79 4.53 11.71 0.04
CA TYR A 79 3.74 12.90 0.35
C TYR A 79 4.40 14.20 -0.13
N GLN A 80 5.57 14.09 -0.75
CA GLN A 80 6.38 15.22 -1.24
C GLN A 80 6.40 15.31 -2.76
N THR A 81 5.95 14.26 -3.45
CA THR A 81 5.70 14.28 -4.90
C THR A 81 4.22 14.35 -5.19
N GLU A 82 3.86 15.04 -6.27
CA GLU A 82 2.48 15.25 -6.67
C GLU A 82 2.32 15.23 -8.20
N ARG A 83 1.11 14.90 -8.66
CA ARG A 83 0.68 15.14 -10.04
C ARG A 83 -0.51 16.09 -10.04
N TYR A 84 -0.38 17.17 -10.78
CA TYR A 84 -1.49 18.09 -11.03
C TYR A 84 -1.87 18.14 -12.51
N HIS A 85 -3.12 18.48 -12.77
CA HIS A 85 -3.66 18.69 -14.12
C HIS A 85 -4.80 19.70 -14.04
N HIS A 86 -4.99 20.50 -15.08
CA HIS A 86 -6.12 21.44 -15.17
C HIS A 86 -7.45 20.78 -15.58
N ALA A 87 -7.49 19.46 -15.71
CA ALA A 87 -8.63 18.68 -16.14
C ALA A 87 -8.66 17.35 -15.38
N THR A 88 -9.77 16.63 -15.44
CA THR A 88 -9.90 15.33 -14.79
C THR A 88 -9.00 14.29 -15.46
N PHE A 89 -8.27 13.54 -14.64
CA PHE A 89 -7.54 12.33 -15.03
C PHE A 89 -7.76 11.26 -13.96
N GLY A 90 -7.39 10.02 -14.27
CA GLY A 90 -7.50 8.90 -13.34
C GLY A 90 -6.45 7.84 -13.63
N TYR A 91 -6.35 6.88 -12.70
CA TYR A 91 -5.55 5.68 -12.85
C TYR A 91 -6.47 4.50 -13.12
N GLU A 92 -6.05 3.62 -14.02
CA GLU A 92 -6.69 2.32 -14.21
C GLU A 92 -6.09 1.34 -13.21
N ILE A 93 -6.94 0.76 -12.36
CA ILE A 93 -6.58 -0.24 -11.35
C ILE A 93 -7.21 -1.58 -11.78
N PRO A 94 -6.43 -2.67 -11.92
CA PRO A 94 -6.92 -3.98 -12.34
C PRO A 94 -7.72 -4.72 -11.26
#